data_AF-A0A661SSG4-F1
#
_entry.id   AF-A0A661SSG4-F1
#
_cell.length_a   1.000
_cell.length_b   1.000
_cell.length_c   1.000
_cell.angle_alpha   90.00
_cell.angle_beta   90.00
_cell.angle_gamma   90.00
#
_symmetry.space_group_name_H-M   'P 1'
#
loop_
_entity.id
_entity.type
_entity.pdbx_description
1 polymer ?
#
loop_
_entity_poly.entity_id
_entity_poly.type
_entity_poly.pdbx_seq_one_letter_code
_entity_poly.pdbx_strand_id
1 'polypeptide(L)' 'MVRRYYDILVITKEGNVVYTLNRKSDIGQNVLTGELRESGLGRCFQKGLKGMATEDFTPYPPSEDQFICFMAPILKY' A
#
# COMPACT_ATOMS: atom_id res chain seq x y z
N MET A 1 -20.58 10.09 -6.11
CA MET A 1 -20.02 9.61 -4.83
C MET A 1 -18.57 10.06 -4.79
N VAL A 2 -18.17 10.95 -3.88
CA VAL A 2 -16.80 11.49 -3.84
C VAL A 2 -15.93 10.51 -3.06
N ARG A 3 -14.97 9.84 -3.72
CA ARG A 3 -13.95 9.05 -3.03
C ARG A 3 -12.85 9.99 -2.56
N ARG A 4 -12.57 10.02 -1.25
CA ARG A 4 -11.49 10.86 -0.69
C ARG A 4 -10.09 10.29 -0.93
N TYR A 5 -10.00 8.99 -1.25
CA TYR A 5 -8.78 8.29 -1.58
C TYR A 5 -8.98 7.45 -2.84
N TYR A 6 -7.94 7.30 -3.64
CA TYR A 6 -7.97 6.49 -4.86
C TYR A 6 -8.23 5.02 -4.54
N ASP A 7 -7.51 4.46 -3.57
CA ASP A 7 -7.66 3.09 -3.07
C ASP A 7 -7.50 3.05 -1.54
N ILE A 8 -7.99 1.97 -0.92
CA ILE A 8 -7.80 1.67 0.50
C ILE A 8 -7.33 0.23 0.59
N LEU A 9 -6.13 0.03 1.15
CA LEU A 9 -5.54 -1.29 1.34
C LEU A 9 -5.60 -1.70 2.81
N VAL A 10 -5.93 -2.97 3.05
CA VAL A 10 -5.72 -3.61 4.37
C VAL A 10 -4.63 -4.65 4.21
N ILE A 11 -3.59 -4.51 5.02
CA ILE A 11 -2.39 -5.34 4.95
C ILE A 11 -2.16 -5.96 6.34
N THR A 12 -1.95 -7.27 6.39
CA THR A 12 -1.61 -7.94 7.65
C THR A 12 -0.23 -7.51 8.14
N LYS A 13 0.10 -7.76 9.41
CA LYS A 13 1.42 -7.42 9.96
C LYS A 13 2.57 -8.15 9.26
N GLU A 14 2.27 -9.32 8.70
CA GLU A 14 3.17 -10.16 7.90
C GLU A 14 3.32 -9.66 6.45
N GLY A 15 2.63 -8.58 6.08
CA GLY A 15 2.77 -7.90 4.80
C GLY A 15 1.79 -8.35 3.71
N ASN A 16 0.82 -9.23 4.00
CA ASN A 16 -0.11 -9.71 2.98
C ASN A 16 -1.22 -8.70 2.72
N VAL A 17 -1.42 -8.30 1.46
CA VAL A 17 -2.55 -7.46 1.06
C VAL A 17 -3.81 -8.32 1.02
N VAL A 18 -4.69 -8.14 2.01
CA VAL A 18 -5.93 -8.94 2.16
C VAL A 18 -7.17 -8.22 1.66
N TYR A 19 -7.06 -6.91 1.39
CA TYR A 19 -8.14 -6.11 0.83
C TYR A 19 -7.58 -4.92 0.04
N THR A 20 -8.27 -4.58 -1.05
CA THR A 20 -8.16 -3.34 -1.83
C THR A 20 -9.58 -2.93 -2.23
N LEU A 21 -9.88 -1.62 -2.23
CA LEU A 21 -11.16 -1.09 -2.68
C LEU A 21 -11.31 -1.23 -4.20
N ASN A 22 -10.22 -1.05 -4.95
CA ASN A 22 -10.22 -1.15 -6.41
C ASN A 22 -9.97 -2.57 -6.93
N ARG A 23 -9.64 -3.53 -6.04
CA ARG A 23 -9.47 -4.95 -6.37
C ARG A 23 -8.49 -5.18 -7.52
N LYS A 24 -7.33 -4.52 -7.46
CA LYS A 24 -6.27 -4.69 -8.46
C LYS A 24 -5.42 -5.93 -8.16
N SER A 25 -4.35 -6.11 -8.91
CA SER A 25 -3.44 -7.26 -8.82
C SER A 25 -2.59 -7.30 -7.56
N ASP A 26 -2.69 -6.28 -6.71
CA ASP A 26 -2.03 -6.19 -5.40
C ASP A 26 -2.63 -7.17 -4.37
N ILE A 27 -3.91 -7.55 -4.50
CA ILE A 27 -4.54 -8.51 -3.58
C ILE A 27 -3.81 -9.87 -3.60
N GLY A 28 -3.50 -10.40 -2.41
CA GLY A 28 -2.77 -11.65 -2.25
C GLY A 28 -1.25 -11.54 -2.42
N GLN A 29 -0.73 -10.39 -2.83
CA GLN A 29 0.72 -10.14 -2.81
C GLN A 29 1.22 -9.76 -1.42
N ASN A 30 2.54 -9.81 -1.24
CA ASN A 30 3.19 -9.43 0.00
C ASN A 30 4.03 -8.16 -0.19
N VAL A 31 3.98 -7.22 0.75
CA VAL A 31 4.71 -5.93 0.67
C VAL A 31 6.06 -5.95 1.37
N LEU A 32 6.45 -7.07 1.99
CA LEU A 32 7.75 -7.30 2.62
C LEU A 32 8.63 -8.24 1.78
N THR A 33 8.04 -8.97 0.83
CA THR A 33 8.69 -9.90 -0.08
C THR A 33 8.17 -9.73 -1.51
N GLY A 34 8.77 -10.39 -2.50
CA GLY A 34 8.30 -10.33 -3.89
C GLY A 34 8.36 -8.94 -4.52
N GLU A 35 7.50 -8.70 -5.50
CA GLU A 35 7.54 -7.51 -6.37
C GLU A 35 7.16 -6.21 -5.65
N LEU A 36 6.27 -6.27 -4.65
CA LEU A 36 5.83 -5.06 -3.95
C LEU A 36 6.82 -4.57 -2.89
N ARG A 37 7.80 -5.38 -2.49
CA ARG A 37 8.76 -5.04 -1.43
C ARG A 37 9.46 -3.71 -1.67
N GLU A 38 9.96 -3.51 -2.88
CA GLU A 38 10.70 -2.31 -3.28
C GLU A 38 9.79 -1.25 -3.95
N SER A 39 8.47 -1.44 -3.92
CA SER A 39 7.51 -0.43 -4.39
C SER A 39 7.31 0.69 -3.36
N GLY A 40 6.66 1.79 -3.77
CA GLY A 40 6.25 2.84 -2.83
C GLY A 40 5.37 2.32 -1.69
N LEU A 41 4.47 1.37 -1.99
CA LEU A 41 3.62 0.73 -0.99
C LEU A 41 4.46 -0.06 0.03
N GLY A 42 5.41 -0.87 -0.43
CA GLY A 42 6.30 -1.66 0.44
C GLY A 42 7.15 -0.80 1.36
N ARG A 43 7.74 0.29 0.84
CA ARG A 43 8.48 1.25 1.66
C ARG A 43 7.57 1.98 2.66
N CYS A 44 6.40 2.45 2.21
CA CYS A 44 5.45 3.14 3.08
C CYS A 44 4.96 2.23 4.21
N PHE A 45 4.69 0.95 3.92
CA PHE A 45 4.29 -0.03 4.93
C PHE A 45 5.39 -0.27 5.96
N GLN A 46 6.63 -0.50 5.53
CA GLN A 46 7.76 -0.73 6.43
C GLN A 46 8.04 0.47 7.35
N LYS A 47 7.91 1.70 6.83
CA LYS A 47 7.94 2.93 7.64
C LYS A 47 6.72 3.01 8.57
N GLY A 48 5.55 2.63 8.06
CA GLY A 48 4.25 2.58 8.75
C GLY A 48 4.23 1.70 10.00
N LEU A 49 4.99 0.61 10.01
CA LEU A 49 5.16 -0.25 11.19
C LEU A 49 5.82 0.47 12.38
N LYS A 50 6.53 1.57 12.13
CA LYS A 50 7.24 2.35 13.16
C LYS A 50 6.49 3.64 13.56
N GLY A 51 5.45 4.02 12.82
CA GLY A 51 4.70 5.26 13.04
C GLY A 51 3.95 5.68 11.80
N MET A 52 3.27 6.83 11.84
CA MET A 52 2.67 7.42 10.63
C MET A 52 3.74 7.61 9.56
N ALA A 53 3.46 7.12 8.36
CA ALA A 53 4.37 7.25 7.24
C ALA A 53 3.62 7.68 5.98
N THR A 54 4.33 8.42 5.14
CA THR A 54 3.94 8.72 3.78
C THR A 54 5.05 8.32 2.85
N GLU A 55 4.70 7.95 1.64
CA GLU A 55 5.65 7.87 0.54
C GLU A 55 5.13 8.65 -0.64
N ASP A 56 6.00 9.48 -1.20
CA ASP A 56 5.65 10.37 -2.31
C ASP A 56 5.34 9.56 -3.59
N PHE A 57 4.96 10.27 -4.66
CA PHE A 57 4.61 9.69 -5.95
C PHE A 57 5.71 8.79 -6.51
N THR A 58 5.41 7.50 -6.62
CA THR A 58 6.32 6.50 -7.21
C THR A 58 5.53 5.59 -8.15
N PRO A 59 6.17 5.03 -9.19
CA PRO A 59 5.52 4.04 -10.04
C PRO A 59 4.98 2.88 -9.21
N TYR A 60 3.73 2.51 -9.45
CA TYR A 60 3.07 1.43 -8.74
C TYR A 60 2.58 0.37 -9.73
N PRO A 61 3.27 -0.78 -9.84
CA PRO A 61 2.98 -1.80 -10.87
C PRO A 61 1.52 -2.30 -10.89
N PRO A 62 0.85 -2.53 -9.74
CA PRO A 62 -0.57 -2.90 -9.74
C PRO A 62 -1.50 -1.85 -10.34
N SER A 63 -1.01 -0.63 -10.59
CA SER A 63 -1.75 0.46 -11.24
C SER A 63 -1.13 0.88 -12.58
N GLU A 64 -0.61 -0.07 -13.36
CA GLU A 64 -0.02 0.20 -14.69
C GLU A 64 1.11 1.24 -14.61
N ASP A 65 1.94 1.14 -13.57
CA ASP A 65 3.05 2.05 -13.27
C ASP A 65 2.69 3.53 -13.14
N GLN A 66 1.40 3.84 -12.92
CA GLN A 66 0.98 5.18 -12.54
C GLN A 66 1.71 5.62 -11.27
N PHE A 67 2.03 6.91 -11.22
CA PHE A 67 2.65 7.52 -10.06
C PHE A 67 1.60 7.70 -8.96
N ILE A 68 1.79 6.99 -7.84
CA ILE A 68 0.88 6.99 -6.70
C ILE A 68 1.66 7.36 -5.44
N CYS A 69 1.07 8.22 -4.61
CA CYS A 69 1.54 8.47 -3.24
C CYS A 69 0.83 7.54 -2.26
N PHE A 70 1.55 7.09 -1.22
CA PHE A 70 1.02 6.20 -0.19
C PHE A 70 1.02 6.88 1.18
N MET A 71 0.05 6.50 2.02
CA MET A 71 0.02 6.87 3.42
C MET A 71 -0.31 5.63 4.24
N ALA A 72 0.45 5.40 5.31
CA ALA A 72 0.29 4.27 6.22
C ALA A 72 0.05 4.78 7.65
N PRO A 73 -1.22 4.95 8.07
CA PRO A 73 -1.55 5.21 9.46
C PRO A 73 -1.54 3.90 10.27
N ILE A 74 -1.05 3.94 11.51
CA ILE A 74 -1.30 2.86 12.47
C ILE A 74 -2.74 3.03 12.99
N LEU A 75 -3.63 2.11 12.62
CA LEU A 75 -4.94 1.99 13.24
C LEU A 75 -4.77 1.43 14.65
N LYS A 76 -4.78 2.32 15.66
CA LYS A 76 -4.92 1.93 17.06
C LYS A 76 -6.42 1.79 17.34
N TYR A 77 -6.82 0.60 17.77
CA TYR A 77 -8.13 0.33 18.37
C TYR A 77 -8.06 0.48 19.89
#